data_AF-A0A9E3D858-F1
#
_entry.id   AF-A0A9E3D858-F1
#
_cell.length_a   1.000
_cell.length_b   1.000
_cell.length_c   1.000
_cell.angle_alpha   90.00
_cell.angle_beta   90.00
_cell.angle_gamma   90.00
#
_symmetry.space_group_name_H-M   'P 1'
#
loop_
_entity.id
_entity.type
_entity.pdbx_description
1 polymer ?
#
loop_
_entity_poly.entity_id
_entity_poly.type
_entity_poly.pdbx_seq_one_letter_code
_entity_poly.pdbx_strand_id
1 'polypeptide(L)'
;ASSRYWTIGPSISWPIFDPGRIRANIDVQNALQREALATYQQAVLNALQDVKSSLMAYAKEQVHRKALQDAVVANRKAVDISHTLYVQGLTNFLNVLDAERSLLSSEDALVRSDSAVSTDLVSLYKALGGGWEHLDPDLSLIIPTRESAAPTTQPTEPVGILGPPVPHD
;
A
#
# COMPACT_ATOMS: atom_id res chain seq x y z
N ALA A 1 -56.52 -33.23 -26.02
CA ALA A 1 -56.15 -32.15 -26.97
C ALA A 1 -55.47 -31.05 -26.19
N SER A 2 -54.17 -30.86 -26.40
CA SER A 2 -53.37 -29.86 -25.69
C SER A 2 -52.72 -28.97 -26.74
N SER A 3 -53.29 -27.80 -27.03
CA SER A 3 -52.69 -26.88 -27.99
C SER A 3 -51.49 -26.20 -27.35
N ARG A 4 -50.30 -26.45 -27.89
CA ARG A 4 -49.06 -25.78 -27.49
C ARG A 4 -48.84 -24.62 -28.46
N TYR A 5 -49.06 -23.40 -27.98
CA TYR A 5 -48.70 -22.18 -28.71
C TYR A 5 -47.33 -21.73 -28.20
N TRP A 6 -46.38 -21.51 -29.11
CA TRP A 6 -45.11 -20.90 -28.81
C TRP A 6 -44.87 -19.77 -29.79
N THR A 7 -44.40 -18.62 -29.29
CA THR A 7 -44.11 -17.43 -30.10
C THR A 7 -42.63 -17.12 -29.95
N ILE A 8 -41.90 -17.14 -31.07
CA ILE A 8 -40.58 -16.53 -31.21
C ILE A 8 -40.76 -15.28 -32.05
N GLY A 9 -40.29 -14.15 -31.53
CA GLY A 9 -40.12 -12.92 -32.29
C GLY A 9 -38.99 -12.09 -31.67
N PRO A 10 -38.23 -11.32 -32.47
CA PRO A 10 -37.20 -10.44 -31.93
C PRO A 10 -37.84 -9.30 -31.14
N SER A 11 -37.33 -9.01 -29.93
CA SER A 11 -37.67 -7.80 -29.19
C SER A 11 -36.61 -6.73 -29.43
N ILE A 12 -37.02 -5.58 -29.96
CA ILE A 12 -36.17 -4.41 -30.13
C ILE A 12 -36.61 -3.36 -29.12
N SER A 13 -35.73 -3.04 -28.17
CA SER A 13 -35.92 -1.98 -27.18
C SER A 13 -35.07 -0.78 -27.57
N TRP A 14 -35.70 0.37 -27.82
CA TRP A 14 -34.99 1.61 -28.13
C TRP A 14 -35.35 2.69 -27.09
N PRO A 15 -34.38 3.20 -26.31
CA PRO A 15 -34.67 3.96 -25.10
C PRO A 15 -35.02 5.45 -25.35
N ILE A 16 -35.41 5.82 -26.58
CA ILE A 16 -35.86 7.19 -26.93
C ILE A 16 -36.98 7.69 -26.00
N PHE A 17 -37.76 6.78 -25.41
CA PHE A 17 -38.91 7.09 -24.58
C PHE A 17 -38.60 7.40 -23.09
N ASP A 18 -37.34 7.28 -22.63
CA ASP A 18 -36.92 7.66 -21.26
C ASP A 18 -35.63 8.53 -21.23
N PRO A 19 -35.61 9.67 -21.94
CA PRO A 19 -34.39 10.49 -22.08
C PRO A 19 -33.86 11.00 -20.73
N GLY A 20 -34.73 11.19 -19.73
CA GLY A 20 -34.33 11.60 -18.38
C GLY A 20 -33.57 10.52 -17.60
N ARG A 21 -33.96 9.25 -17.74
CA ARG A 21 -33.33 8.12 -17.03
C ARG A 21 -31.95 7.80 -17.57
N ILE A 22 -31.75 7.88 -18.89
CA ILE A 22 -30.43 7.69 -19.51
C ILE A 22 -29.47 8.77 -19.05
N ARG A 23 -29.90 10.05 -19.08
CA ARG A 23 -29.09 11.17 -18.62
C ARG A 23 -28.74 11.05 -17.13
N ALA A 24 -29.73 10.75 -16.29
CA ALA A 24 -29.49 10.51 -14.87
C ALA A 24 -28.52 9.36 -14.60
N ASN A 25 -28.59 8.27 -15.39
CA ASN A 25 -27.64 7.16 -15.27
C ASN A 25 -26.21 7.60 -15.66
N ILE A 26 -26.07 8.33 -16.77
CA ILE A 26 -24.79 8.92 -17.19
C ILE A 26 -24.24 9.86 -16.10
N ASP A 27 -25.08 10.70 -15.49
CA ASP A 27 -24.68 11.59 -14.40
C ASP A 27 -24.17 10.82 -13.17
N VAL A 28 -24.84 9.73 -12.80
CA VAL A 28 -24.38 8.82 -11.74
C VAL A 28 -23.04 8.19 -12.10
N GLN A 29 -22.87 7.67 -13.32
CA GLN A 29 -21.60 7.07 -13.74
C GLN A 29 -20.47 8.10 -13.77
N ASN A 30 -20.74 9.32 -14.23
CA ASN A 30 -19.78 10.43 -14.21
C ASN A 30 -19.41 10.85 -12.77
N ALA A 31 -20.38 10.82 -11.85
CA ALA A 31 -20.12 11.07 -10.44
C ALA A 31 -19.20 10.00 -9.83
N LEU A 32 -19.49 8.71 -10.05
CA LEU A 32 -18.67 7.59 -9.60
C LEU A 32 -17.25 7.63 -10.20
N GLN A 33 -17.12 8.04 -11.47
CA GLN A 33 -15.80 8.20 -12.09
C GLN A 33 -14.99 9.32 -11.41
N ARG A 34 -15.62 10.47 -11.11
CA ARG A 34 -14.96 11.57 -10.39
C ARG A 34 -14.59 11.17 -8.97
N GLU A 35 -15.43 10.41 -8.30
CA GLU A 35 -15.13 9.85 -6.98
C GLU A 35 -13.91 8.92 -7.05
N ALA A 36 -13.90 7.95 -7.97
CA ALA A 36 -12.76 7.04 -8.14
C ALA A 36 -11.45 7.78 -8.45
N LEU A 37 -11.50 8.83 -9.27
CA LEU A 37 -10.34 9.68 -9.54
C LEU A 37 -9.85 10.41 -8.28
N ALA A 38 -10.76 10.96 -7.48
CA ALA A 38 -10.43 11.63 -6.22
C ALA A 38 -9.83 10.64 -5.22
N THR A 39 -10.38 9.44 -5.08
CA THR A 39 -9.84 8.37 -4.23
C THR A 39 -8.43 7.98 -4.66
N TYR A 40 -8.19 7.83 -5.97
CA TYR A 40 -6.86 7.55 -6.50
C TYR A 40 -5.87 8.67 -6.16
N GLN A 41 -6.24 9.93 -6.40
CA GLN A 41 -5.40 11.09 -6.07
C GLN A 41 -5.07 11.12 -4.57
N GLN A 42 -6.05 10.87 -3.71
CA GLN A 42 -5.86 10.81 -2.26
C GLN A 42 -4.89 9.69 -1.87
N ALA A 43 -5.03 8.50 -2.46
CA ALA A 43 -4.12 7.37 -2.19
C ALA A 43 -2.67 7.70 -2.56
N VAL A 44 -2.45 8.35 -3.70
CA VAL A 44 -1.12 8.78 -4.14
C VAL A 44 -0.53 9.84 -3.19
N LEU A 45 -1.34 10.83 -2.80
CA LEU A 45 -0.89 11.87 -1.86
C LEU A 45 -0.54 11.30 -0.49
N ASN A 46 -1.34 10.37 0.01
CA ASN A 46 -1.07 9.66 1.27
C ASN A 46 0.22 8.85 1.19
N ALA A 47 0.43 8.09 0.11
CA ALA A 47 1.66 7.33 -0.09
C ALA A 47 2.90 8.23 -0.11
N LEU A 48 2.84 9.38 -0.81
CA LEU A 48 3.93 10.36 -0.81
C LEU A 48 4.18 10.94 0.58
N GLN A 49 3.12 11.23 1.33
CA GLN A 49 3.21 11.72 2.70
C GLN A 49 3.87 10.68 3.62
N ASP A 50 3.53 9.40 3.49
CA ASP A 50 4.09 8.31 4.30
C ASP A 50 5.58 8.09 4.01
N VAL A 51 5.97 8.11 2.73
CA VAL A 51 7.39 8.03 2.32
C VAL A 51 8.17 9.23 2.86
N LYS A 52 7.64 10.44 2.73
CA LYS A 52 8.31 11.64 3.24
C LYS A 52 8.46 11.57 4.77
N SER A 53 7.42 11.16 5.47
CA SER A 53 7.42 11.10 6.94
C SER A 53 8.44 10.08 7.45
N SER A 54 8.46 8.88 6.88
CA SER A 54 9.43 7.82 7.25
C SER A 54 10.86 8.18 6.89
N LEU A 55 11.11 8.78 5.72
CA LEU A 55 12.45 9.25 5.34
C LEU A 55 12.96 10.36 6.28
N MET A 56 12.10 11.32 6.63
CA MET A 56 12.47 12.38 7.56
C MET A 56 12.73 11.85 8.97
N ALA A 57 11.93 10.89 9.45
CA ALA A 57 12.16 10.23 10.73
C ALA A 57 13.54 9.57 10.76
N TYR A 58 13.83 8.70 9.77
CA TYR A 58 15.11 8.04 9.62
C TYR A 58 16.30 9.02 9.57
N ALA A 59 16.20 10.06 8.75
CA ALA A 59 17.28 11.05 8.60
C ALA A 59 17.54 11.82 9.90
N LYS A 60 16.49 12.21 10.64
CA LYS A 60 16.63 12.88 11.93
C LYS A 60 17.21 11.95 12.99
N GLU A 61 16.76 10.70 13.01
CA GLU A 61 17.22 9.72 13.99
C GLU A 61 18.70 9.39 13.78
N GLN A 62 19.18 9.35 12.53
CA GLN A 62 20.61 9.21 12.23
C GLN A 62 21.47 10.35 12.81
N VAL A 63 20.98 11.59 12.72
CA VAL A 63 21.65 12.76 13.32
C VAL A 63 21.61 12.66 14.85
N HIS A 64 20.47 12.27 15.41
CA HIS A 64 20.31 12.09 16.85
C HIS A 64 21.25 11.02 17.39
N ARG A 65 21.32 9.86 16.73
CA ARG A 65 22.24 8.76 17.05
C ARG A 65 23.68 9.22 17.09
N LYS A 66 24.12 9.99 16.09
CA LYS A 66 25.50 10.53 16.04
C LYS A 66 25.80 11.39 17.27
N ALA A 67 24.88 12.28 17.64
CA ALA A 67 25.03 13.11 18.84
C ALA A 67 25.08 12.27 20.12
N LEU A 68 24.32 11.17 20.20
CA LEU A 68 24.39 10.23 21.32
C LEU A 68 25.71 9.47 21.38
N GLN A 69 26.29 9.08 20.24
CA GLN A 69 27.63 8.49 20.19
C GLN A 69 28.68 9.46 20.77
N ASP A 70 28.62 10.74 20.37
CA ASP A 70 29.51 11.77 20.90
C ASP A 70 29.31 11.97 22.41
N ALA A 71 28.06 11.93 22.89
CA ALA A 71 27.73 12.01 24.31
C ALA A 71 28.27 10.83 25.12
N VAL A 72 28.17 9.59 24.61
CA VAL A 72 28.76 8.40 25.25
C VAL A 72 30.27 8.55 25.37
N VAL A 73 30.96 9.01 24.32
CA VAL A 73 32.42 9.25 24.37
C VAL A 73 32.77 10.28 25.44
N ALA A 74 32.02 11.39 25.51
CA ALA A 74 32.23 12.42 26.52
C ALA A 74 31.99 11.91 27.95
N ASN A 75 30.93 11.14 28.17
CA ASN A 75 30.60 10.57 29.48
C ASN A 75 31.60 9.51 29.92
N ARG A 76 32.13 8.68 29.01
CA ARG A 76 33.22 7.74 29.33
C ARG A 76 34.44 8.48 29.85
N LYS A 77 34.82 9.57 29.17
CA LYS A 77 35.92 10.42 29.63
C LYS A 77 35.63 11.04 31.00
N ALA A 78 34.39 11.43 31.28
CA ALA A 78 34.01 11.95 32.59
C ALA A 78 34.16 10.89 33.69
N VAL A 79 33.78 9.63 33.42
CA VAL A 79 34.01 8.51 34.34
C VAL A 79 35.51 8.33 34.62
N ASP A 80 36.34 8.30 33.58
CA ASP A 80 37.80 8.14 33.73
C ASP A 80 38.42 9.25 34.60
N ILE A 81 38.00 10.50 34.39
CA ILE A 81 38.46 11.65 35.16
C ILE A 81 37.99 11.55 36.61
N SER A 82 36.70 11.32 36.85
CA SER A 82 36.14 11.20 38.20
C SER A 82 36.79 10.06 38.98
N HIS A 83 37.01 8.92 38.34
CA HIS A 83 37.69 7.78 38.93
C HIS A 83 39.15 8.12 39.29
N THR A 84 39.87 8.80 38.40
CA THR A 84 41.25 9.26 38.67
C THR A 84 41.31 10.19 39.87
N LEU A 85 40.41 11.19 39.93
CA LEU A 85 40.33 12.12 41.06
C LEU A 85 40.00 11.40 42.36
N TYR A 86 39.14 10.38 42.32
CA TYR A 86 38.76 9.61 43.49
C TYR A 86 39.94 8.81 44.04
N VAL A 87 40.68 8.12 43.17
CA VAL A 87 41.90 7.38 43.54
C VAL A 87 42.98 8.32 44.09
N GLN A 88 43.04 9.57 43.61
CA GLN A 88 43.93 10.61 44.13
C GLN A 88 43.42 11.27 45.42
N GLY A 89 42.23 10.92 45.91
CA GLY A 89 41.62 11.52 47.10
C GLY A 89 41.13 12.96 46.91
N LEU A 90 41.02 13.42 45.66
CA LEU A 90 40.60 14.79 45.30
C LEU A 90 39.08 14.94 45.17
N THR A 91 38.34 13.83 45.20
CA THR A 91 36.87 13.81 45.15
C THR A 91 36.29 12.64 45.96
N ASN A 92 35.00 12.71 46.27
CA ASN A 92 34.25 11.60 46.84
C ASN A 92 33.88 10.56 45.76
N PHE A 93 33.52 9.34 46.21
CA PHE A 93 33.06 8.27 45.33
C PHE A 93 31.71 8.57 44.67
N LEU A 94 30.88 9.43 45.27
CA LEU A 94 29.59 9.82 44.69
C LEU A 94 29.74 10.47 43.31
N ASN A 95 30.79 11.27 43.11
CA ASN A 95 31.09 11.87 41.81
C ASN A 95 31.46 10.83 40.73
N VAL A 96 32.01 9.67 41.13
CA VAL A 96 32.24 8.55 40.20
C VAL A 96 30.91 7.92 39.81
N LEU A 97 30.05 7.63 40.80
CA LEU A 97 28.74 7.03 40.58
C LEU A 97 27.83 7.93 39.73
N ASP A 98 27.87 9.24 39.93
CA ASP A 98 27.11 10.20 39.12
C ASP A 98 27.60 10.21 37.66
N ALA A 99 28.92 10.13 37.44
CA ALA A 99 29.50 10.03 36.09
C ALA A 99 29.12 8.69 35.42
N GLU A 100 29.20 7.58 36.14
CA GLU A 100 28.80 6.25 35.66
C GLU A 100 27.30 6.20 35.31
N ARG A 101 26.46 6.83 36.14
CA ARG A 101 25.02 6.96 35.87
C ARG A 101 24.74 7.78 34.61
N SER A 102 25.47 8.88 34.41
CA SER A 102 25.37 9.69 33.18
C SER A 102 25.79 8.88 31.95
N LEU A 103 26.90 8.13 32.06
CA LEU A 103 27.36 7.23 31.00
C LEU A 103 26.29 6.19 30.64
N LEU A 104 25.79 5.45 31.63
CA LEU A 104 24.75 4.46 31.42
C LEU A 104 23.51 5.06 30.76
N SER A 105 23.07 6.24 31.23
CA SER A 105 21.92 6.93 30.61
C SER A 105 22.16 7.27 29.14
N SER A 106 23.37 7.66 28.76
CA SER A 106 23.71 7.95 27.36
C SER A 106 23.85 6.69 26.51
N GLU A 107 24.37 5.60 27.07
CA GLU A 107 24.47 4.30 26.39
C GLU A 107 23.08 3.70 26.15
N ASP A 108 22.19 3.75 27.15
CA ASP A 108 20.79 3.34 27.01
C ASP A 108 20.06 4.14 25.93
N ALA A 109 20.28 5.47 25.90
CA ALA A 109 19.71 6.33 24.87
C ALA A 109 20.23 5.96 23.47
N LEU A 110 21.53 5.68 23.34
CA LEU A 110 22.13 5.26 22.07
C LEU A 110 21.53 3.94 21.58
N VAL A 111 21.38 2.94 22.45
CA VAL A 111 20.77 1.64 22.09
C VAL A 111 19.31 1.81 21.65
N ARG A 112 18.55 2.69 22.32
CA ARG A 112 17.18 3.02 21.89
C ARG A 112 17.17 3.68 20.51
N SER A 113 18.12 4.59 20.26
CA SER A 113 18.28 5.26 18.97
C SER A 113 18.65 4.26 17.86
N ASP A 114 19.52 3.28 18.11
CA ASP A 114 19.83 2.22 17.15
C ASP A 114 18.61 1.37 16.77
N SER A 115 17.76 1.07 17.75
CA SER A 115 16.46 0.41 17.51
C SER A 115 15.52 1.29 16.68
N ALA A 116 15.46 2.59 16.98
CA ALA A 116 14.66 3.55 16.23
C ALA A 116 15.12 3.68 14.77
N VAL A 117 16.43 3.81 14.50
CA VAL A 117 16.99 3.84 13.14
C VAL A 117 16.56 2.61 12.34
N SER A 118 16.62 1.43 12.97
CA SER A 118 16.23 0.17 12.33
C SER A 118 14.72 0.13 12.03
N THR A 119 13.89 0.62 12.95
CA THR A 119 12.43 0.67 12.80
C THR A 119 11.99 1.69 11.75
N ASP A 120 12.65 2.84 11.70
CA ASP A 120 12.42 3.88 10.71
C ASP A 120 12.81 3.41 9.30
N LEU A 121 13.89 2.63 9.18
CA LEU A 121 14.29 2.03 7.92
C LEU A 121 13.26 1.01 7.42
N VAL A 122 12.74 0.16 8.30
CA VAL A 122 11.64 -0.78 7.97
C VAL A 122 10.38 -0.02 7.55
N SER A 123 10.06 1.07 8.25
CA SER A 123 8.91 1.92 7.93
C SER A 123 9.06 2.60 6.57
N LEU A 124 10.27 3.07 6.24
CA LEU A 124 10.59 3.63 4.93
C LEU A 124 10.48 2.57 3.83
N TYR A 125 11.00 1.36 4.07
CA TYR A 125 10.87 0.23 3.15
C TYR A 125 9.39 -0.07 2.88
N LYS A 126 8.56 -0.16 3.93
CA LYS A 126 7.11 -0.35 3.80
C LYS A 126 6.43 0.77 3.02
N ALA A 127 6.76 2.04 3.29
CA ALA A 127 6.13 3.19 2.62
C ALA A 127 6.47 3.27 1.13
N LEU A 128 7.70 2.88 0.75
CA LEU A 128 8.14 2.79 -0.65
C LEU A 128 7.51 1.62 -1.40
N GLY A 129 6.91 0.69 -0.66
CA GLY A 129 6.35 -0.51 -1.23
C GLY A 129 7.22 -1.73 -1.20
N GLY A 130 7.98 -1.90 -0.14
CA GLY A 130 8.58 -3.17 0.16
C GLY A 130 7.54 -4.16 0.71
N GLY A 131 7.63 -5.43 0.29
CA GLY A 131 6.97 -6.55 0.96
C GLY A 131 5.70 -7.09 0.29
N TRP A 132 5.32 -6.60 -0.88
CA TRP A 132 4.17 -7.16 -1.62
C TRP A 132 4.48 -8.45 -2.38
N GLU A 133 5.73 -8.70 -2.79
CA GLU A 133 6.09 -9.94 -3.49
C GLU A 133 5.94 -11.21 -2.63
N HIS A 134 5.83 -11.08 -1.30
CA HIS A 134 5.65 -12.21 -0.38
C HIS A 134 4.18 -12.44 0.01
N LEU A 135 3.24 -11.69 -0.58
CA LEU A 135 1.79 -11.83 -0.36
C LEU A 135 1.10 -12.81 -1.33
N ASP A 136 1.85 -13.64 -2.04
CA ASP A 136 1.27 -14.77 -2.79
C ASP A 136 1.39 -16.10 -2.02
N PRO A 137 0.34 -16.43 -1.27
CA PRO A 137 -0.30 -17.73 -1.44
C PRO A 137 -1.73 -17.44 -1.90
N ASP A 138 -1.94 -17.52 -3.22
CA ASP A 138 -3.26 -17.59 -3.82
C ASP A 138 -4.08 -16.27 -3.89
N LEU A 139 -3.56 -15.25 -4.60
CA LEU A 139 -4.38 -14.16 -5.11
C LEU A 139 -5.32 -14.58 -6.28
N SER A 140 -5.35 -15.87 -6.66
CA SER A 140 -6.27 -16.37 -7.68
C SER A 140 -7.73 -16.45 -7.22
N LEU A 141 -7.98 -16.36 -5.90
CA LEU A 141 -9.33 -16.38 -5.31
C LEU A 141 -10.01 -15.00 -5.18
N ILE A 142 -9.29 -13.88 -5.39
CA ILE A 142 -9.83 -12.53 -5.17
C ILE A 142 -10.14 -11.79 -6.47
N ILE A 143 -9.59 -12.23 -7.61
CA ILE A 143 -10.12 -11.83 -8.91
C ILE A 143 -11.32 -12.77 -9.16
N PRO A 144 -12.59 -12.35 -9.02
CA PRO A 144 -13.61 -13.03 -9.79
C PRO A 144 -13.13 -12.87 -11.22
N THR A 145 -12.76 -13.97 -11.86
CA THR A 145 -12.71 -14.05 -13.31
C THR A 145 -14.03 -13.42 -13.74
N ARG A 146 -13.99 -12.14 -14.15
CA ARG A 146 -15.04 -11.62 -14.98
C ARG A 146 -14.79 -12.39 -16.25
N GLU A 147 -15.46 -13.54 -16.32
CA GLU A 147 -15.73 -14.28 -17.52
C GLU A 147 -15.97 -13.20 -18.55
N SER A 148 -14.96 -12.99 -19.39
CA SER A 148 -15.04 -12.11 -20.50
C SER A 148 -16.05 -12.79 -21.40
N ALA A 149 -17.32 -12.42 -21.25
CA ALA A 149 -18.28 -12.59 -22.31
C ALA A 149 -17.89 -11.58 -23.41
N ALA A 150 -16.72 -11.82 -24.03
CA ALA A 150 -16.49 -11.45 -25.39
C ALA A 150 -17.56 -12.19 -26.21
N PRO A 151 -18.26 -11.51 -27.12
CA PRO A 151 -19.27 -12.16 -27.93
C PRO A 151 -18.57 -13.26 -28.73
N THR A 152 -19.05 -14.50 -28.59
CA THR A 152 -18.70 -15.58 -29.50
C THR A 152 -19.08 -15.13 -30.91
N THR A 153 -18.11 -14.60 -31.65
CA THR A 153 -18.13 -14.59 -33.09
C THR A 153 -17.92 -16.03 -33.53
N GLN A 154 -19.01 -16.79 -33.60
CA GLN A 154 -19.03 -17.99 -34.44
C GLN A 154 -19.19 -17.53 -35.90
N PRO A 155 -18.42 -18.12 -36.85
CA PRO A 155 -18.43 -17.71 -38.24
C PRO A 155 -19.80 -17.91 -38.87
N THR A 156 -20.23 -16.89 -39.59
CA THR A 156 -21.34 -16.87 -40.54
C THR A 156 -21.15 -17.95 -41.60
N GLU A 157 -21.98 -18.99 -41.62
CA GLU A 157 -22.20 -19.74 -42.86
C GLU A 157 -23.01 -18.87 -43.83
N PRO A 158 -22.59 -18.72 -45.10
CA PRO A 158 -23.38 -17.99 -46.09
C PRO A 158 -24.55 -18.86 -46.58
N VAL A 159 -25.78 -18.37 -46.44
CA VAL A 159 -26.95 -18.93 -47.14
C VAL A 159 -26.89 -18.55 -48.62
N GLY A 160 -26.65 -19.54 -49.48
CA GLY A 160 -26.72 -19.43 -50.94
C GLY A 160 -27.94 -20.15 -51.52
N ILE A 161 -29.04 -19.41 -51.69
CA ILE A 161 -29.94 -19.35 -52.87
C ILE A 161 -30.28 -20.65 -53.66
N LEU A 162 -31.57 -21.04 -53.60
CA LEU A 162 -32.49 -21.47 -54.69
C LEU A 162 -32.32 -22.85 -55.41
N GLY A 163 -33.37 -23.70 -55.30
CA GLY A 163 -33.68 -24.77 -56.28
C GLY A 163 -34.74 -25.81 -55.78
N PRO A 164 -35.80 -26.13 -56.56
CA PRO A 164 -36.87 -27.08 -56.17
C PRO A 164 -36.48 -28.58 -56.40
N PRO A 165 -37.31 -29.57 -55.98
CA PRO A 165 -36.85 -30.88 -55.51
C PRO A 165 -36.69 -31.93 -56.62
N VAL A 166 -35.83 -32.93 -56.39
CA VAL A 166 -35.73 -34.15 -57.22
C VAL A 166 -35.84 -35.38 -56.32
N PRO A 167 -36.76 -36.32 -56.59
CA PRO A 167 -36.82 -37.61 -55.91
C PRO A 167 -36.02 -38.65 -56.70
N HIS A 168 -35.29 -39.55 -56.03
CA HIS A 168 -34.97 -40.86 -56.60
C HIS A 168 -34.88 -41.90 -55.48
N ASP A 169 -35.80 -42.86 -55.60
CA ASP A 169 -35.84 -44.27 -55.16
C ASP A 169 -35.66 -44.64 -53.68
#